data_AF-A0A945AI42-F1
#
_entry.id   AF-A0A945AI42-F1
#
_cell.length_a   1.000
_cell.length_b   1.000
_cell.length_c   1.000
_cell.angle_alpha   90.00
_cell.angle_beta   90.00
_cell.angle_gamma   90.00
#
_symmetry.space_group_name_H-M   'P 1'
#
loop_
_entity.id
_entity.type
_entity.pdbx_description
1 polymer ?
#
loop_
_entity_poly.entity_id
_entity_poly.type
_entity_poly.pdbx_seq_one_letter_code
_entity_poly.pdbx_strand_id
1 'polypeptide(L)'
;MSNNKGSKLRKLDPYIKREKELYEYPLPSREFILKILNEQGIPVTELALHGLLDIEQEEKETFSRRLSAMMREGQIMCNRKGYIYVVEKLDLVKGKVQGHADGFGFL
;
A
#
# COMPACT_ATOMS: atom_id res chain seq x y z
N MET A 1 3.53 21.30 -18.29
CA MET A 1 2.70 20.28 -18.96
C MET A 1 3.13 18.91 -18.44
N SER A 2 2.68 18.52 -17.25
CA SER A 2 3.01 17.21 -16.69
C SER A 2 2.10 16.17 -17.33
N ASN A 3 2.70 15.31 -18.15
CA ASN A 3 2.01 14.22 -18.82
C ASN A 3 1.59 13.19 -17.77
N ASN A 4 0.31 13.19 -17.41
CA ASN A 4 -0.36 12.21 -16.55
C ASN A 4 -0.44 10.82 -17.22
N LYS A 5 0.73 10.25 -17.55
CA LYS A 5 0.90 8.89 -18.05
C LYS A 5 1.27 8.04 -16.85
N GLY A 6 0.27 7.60 -16.09
CA GLY A 6 0.50 6.62 -15.03
C GLY A 6 1.44 5.51 -15.52
N SER A 7 2.50 5.25 -14.74
CA SER A 7 3.56 4.30 -15.11
C SER A 7 3.02 2.96 -15.58
N LYS A 8 3.86 2.22 -16.31
CA LYS A 8 3.58 0.84 -16.72
C LYS A 8 3.03 0.00 -15.56
N LEU A 9 3.51 0.26 -14.33
CA LEU A 9 3.05 -0.41 -13.13
C LEU A 9 1.62 -0.05 -12.75
N ARG A 10 1.25 1.24 -12.73
CA ARG A 10 -0.13 1.67 -12.42
C ARG A 10 -1.16 1.15 -13.43
N LYS A 11 -0.75 0.78 -14.64
CA LYS A 11 -1.63 0.12 -15.62
C LYS A 11 -1.96 -1.34 -15.25
N LEU A 12 -1.19 -1.95 -14.35
CA LEU A 12 -1.46 -3.28 -13.81
C LEU A 12 -2.50 -3.25 -12.68
N ASP A 13 -2.86 -2.06 -12.19
CA ASP A 13 -3.95 -1.90 -11.24
C ASP A 13 -5.28 -2.19 -11.96
N PRO A 14 -5.98 -3.29 -11.62
CA PRO A 14 -7.23 -3.66 -12.29
C PRO A 14 -8.35 -2.64 -12.06
N TYR A 15 -8.25 -1.82 -11.01
CA TYR A 15 -9.25 -0.83 -10.62
C TYR A 15 -8.90 0.59 -11.07
N ILE A 16 -7.82 0.79 -11.83
CA ILE A 16 -7.37 2.12 -12.25
C ILE A 16 -8.43 2.90 -13.05
N LYS A 17 -9.28 2.20 -13.82
CA LYS A 17 -10.37 2.83 -14.59
C LYS A 17 -11.42 3.44 -13.66
N ARG A 18 -11.77 2.74 -12.58
CA ARG A 18 -12.71 3.21 -11.56
C ARG A 18 -12.14 4.42 -10.82
N GLU A 19 -10.86 4.38 -10.44
CA GLU A 19 -10.20 5.51 -9.76
C GLU A 19 -10.16 6.77 -10.63
N LYS A 20 -9.96 6.61 -11.95
CA LYS A 20 -9.99 7.70 -12.94
C LYS A 20 -11.34 8.38 -13.10
N GLU A 21 -12.43 7.66 -12.87
CA GLU A 21 -13.78 8.24 -12.96
C GLU A 21 -14.14 9.06 -11.71
N LEU A 22 -13.50 8.76 -10.58
CA LEU A 22 -13.80 9.37 -9.28
C LEU A 22 -12.89 10.56 -8.96
N TYR A 23 -11.67 10.61 -9.51
CA TYR A 23 -10.66 11.60 -9.16
C TYR A 23 -9.92 12.14 -10.39
N GLU A 24 -9.64 13.45 -10.39
CA GLU A 24 -8.84 14.12 -11.43
C GLU A 24 -7.40 13.58 -11.49
N TYR A 25 -6.84 13.22 -10.33
CA TYR A 25 -5.55 12.56 -10.18
C TYR A 25 -5.76 11.16 -9.57
N PRO A 26 -5.85 10.11 -10.41
CA PRO A 26 -6.18 8.76 -9.96
C PRO A 26 -5.01 8.15 -9.19
N LEU A 27 -5.21 7.99 -7.88
CA LEU A 27 -4.30 7.24 -7.03
C LEU A 27 -4.42 5.72 -7.29
N PRO A 28 -3.36 4.94 -7.01
CA PRO A 28 -3.45 3.47 -7.02
C PRO A 28 -4.53 3.00 -6.04
N SER A 29 -5.34 2.04 -6.47
CA SER A 29 -6.43 1.48 -5.67
C SER A 29 -5.92 0.84 -4.38
N ARG A 30 -6.80 0.71 -3.38
CA ARG A 30 -6.46 0.11 -2.09
C ARG A 30 -6.00 -1.34 -2.28
N GLU A 31 -6.69 -2.06 -3.14
CA GLU A 31 -6.42 -3.43 -3.53
C GLU A 31 -5.03 -3.56 -4.16
N PHE A 32 -4.66 -2.61 -5.02
CA PHE A 32 -3.32 -2.61 -5.62
C PHE A 32 -2.23 -2.27 -4.61
N ILE A 33 -2.45 -1.31 -3.71
CA ILE A 33 -1.52 -1.00 -2.61
C ILE A 33 -1.28 -2.25 -1.74
N LEU A 34 -2.36 -2.94 -1.35
CA LEU A 34 -2.27 -4.18 -0.56
C LEU A 34 -1.53 -5.29 -1.31
N LYS A 35 -1.80 -5.44 -2.61
CA LYS A 35 -1.10 -6.40 -3.46
C LYS A 35 0.40 -6.14 -3.48
N ILE A 36 0.82 -4.89 -3.71
CA ILE A 36 2.24 -4.52 -3.74
C ILE A 36 2.89 -4.76 -2.38
N LEU A 37 2.24 -4.37 -1.27
CA LEU A 37 2.76 -4.64 0.07
C LEU A 37 2.92 -6.14 0.35
N ASN A 38 1.96 -6.97 -0.07
CA ASN A 38 2.06 -8.42 0.06
C ASN A 38 3.17 -9.01 -0.83
N GLU A 39 3.33 -8.51 -2.06
CA GLU A 39 4.40 -8.94 -2.98
C GLU A 39 5.79 -8.56 -2.49
N GLN A 40 5.93 -7.42 -1.79
CA GLN A 40 7.20 -7.08 -1.13
C GLN A 40 7.55 -8.05 -0.01
N GLY A 41 6.54 -8.60 0.69
CA GLY A 41 6.73 -9.56 1.78
C GLY A 41 7.48 -9.00 3.00
N ILE A 42 7.83 -7.72 2.99
CA ILE A 42 8.52 -7.01 4.07
C ILE A 42 7.85 -5.66 4.33
N PRO A 43 7.90 -5.16 5.58
CA PRO A 43 7.45 -3.81 5.88
C PRO A 43 8.27 -2.78 5.08
N VAL A 44 7.60 -1.79 4.51
CA VAL A 44 8.21 -0.74 3.70
C VAL A 44 7.86 0.64 4.23
N THR A 45 8.73 1.62 4.05
CA THR A 45 8.41 3.01 4.44
C THR A 45 7.44 3.63 3.44
N GLU A 46 6.73 4.68 3.85
CA GLU A 46 5.88 5.45 2.94
C GLU A 46 6.67 6.02 1.73
N LEU A 47 7.92 6.42 1.96
CA LEU A 47 8.83 6.85 0.89
C LEU A 47 9.15 5.73 -0.10
N ALA A 48 9.37 4.51 0.39
CA ALA A 48 9.55 3.35 -0.47
C ALA A 48 8.27 3.04 -1.26
N LEU A 49 7.09 3.14 -0.63
CA LEU A 49 5.81 3.00 -1.32
C LEU A 49 5.60 4.05 -2.42
N HIS A 50 6.05 5.30 -2.21
CA HIS A 50 6.01 6.31 -3.27
C HIS A 50 6.77 5.86 -4.51
N GLY A 51 8.00 5.34 -4.33
CA GLY A 51 8.80 4.83 -5.44
C GLY A 51 8.19 3.58 -6.07
N LEU A 52 7.69 2.66 -5.25
CA LEU A 52 7.06 1.42 -5.71
C LEU A 52 5.78 1.67 -6.50
N LEU A 53 4.96 2.64 -6.10
CA LEU A 53 3.67 2.93 -6.74
C LEU A 53 3.74 4.11 -7.71
N ASP A 54 4.94 4.63 -7.94
CA ASP A 54 5.21 5.77 -8.82
C ASP A 54 4.38 7.01 -8.44
N ILE A 55 4.30 7.32 -7.14
CA ILE A 55 3.56 8.47 -6.59
C ILE A 55 4.30 9.77 -6.91
N GLU A 56 3.64 10.64 -7.67
CA GLU A 56 4.16 11.97 -8.01
C GLU A 56 4.05 12.94 -6.83
N GLN A 57 4.77 14.06 -6.88
CA GLN A 57 4.85 15.03 -5.78
C GLN A 57 3.47 15.59 -5.40
N GLU A 58 2.65 15.87 -6.41
CA GLU A 58 1.30 16.41 -6.32
C GLU A 58 0.31 15.40 -5.70
N GLU A 59 0.62 14.11 -5.78
CA GLU A 59 -0.21 13.01 -5.31
C GLU A 59 0.11 12.59 -3.87
N LYS A 60 1.29 12.98 -3.35
CA LYS A 60 1.77 12.55 -2.02
C LYS A 60 0.78 12.83 -0.91
N GLU A 61 0.23 14.04 -0.84
CA GLU A 61 -0.70 14.40 0.23
C GLU A 61 -1.97 13.55 0.18
N THR A 62 -2.55 13.39 -1.01
CA THR A 62 -3.75 12.57 -1.20
C THR A 62 -3.45 11.09 -0.91
N PHE A 63 -2.26 10.61 -1.26
CA PHE A 63 -1.81 9.25 -0.98
C PHE A 63 -1.63 9.01 0.53
N SER A 64 -1.00 9.92 1.27
CA SER A 64 -0.89 9.83 2.73
C SER A 64 -2.28 9.79 3.41
N ARG A 65 -3.25 10.55 2.89
CA ARG A 65 -4.65 10.50 3.36
C ARG A 65 -5.29 9.14 3.08
N ARG A 66 -5.04 8.54 1.92
CA ARG A 66 -5.49 7.19 1.56
C ARG A 66 -4.89 6.13 2.51
N LEU A 67 -3.58 6.18 2.75
CA LEU A 67 -2.93 5.29 3.71
C LEU A 67 -3.51 5.44 5.12
N SER A 68 -3.75 6.67 5.58
CA SER A 68 -4.39 6.93 6.87
C SER A 68 -5.78 6.32 6.98
N ALA A 69 -6.59 6.40 5.90
CA ALA A 69 -7.89 5.76 5.85
C ALA A 69 -7.77 4.22 5.89
N MET A 70 -6.82 3.64 5.16
CA MET A 70 -6.55 2.21 5.17
C MET A 70 -6.07 1.72 6.55
N MET A 71 -5.26 2.51 7.26
CA MET A 71 -4.85 2.24 8.64
C MET A 71 -6.06 2.24 9.58
N ARG A 72 -6.93 3.24 9.46
CA ARG A 72 -8.16 3.32 10.27
C ARG A 72 -9.12 2.16 10.00
N GLU A 73 -9.19 1.71 8.75
CA GLU A 73 -9.97 0.53 8.35
C GLU A 73 -9.31 -0.80 8.75
N GLY A 74 -8.11 -0.77 9.33
CA GLY A 74 -7.37 -1.96 9.76
C GLY A 74 -6.85 -2.82 8.61
N GLN A 75 -6.68 -2.24 7.41
CA GLN A 75 -6.14 -2.93 6.24
C GLN A 75 -4.62 -2.99 6.25
N ILE A 76 -3.98 -1.94 6.76
CA ILE A 76 -2.53 -1.82 6.91
C ILE A 76 -2.21 -1.29 8.30
N MET A 77 -1.00 -1.56 8.79
CA MET A 77 -0.48 -1.00 10.03
C MET A 77 0.85 -0.31 9.77
N CYS A 78 1.14 0.69 10.61
CA CYS A 78 2.41 1.39 10.61
C CYS A 78 3.10 1.18 11.97
N ASN A 79 4.37 0.79 11.99
CA ASN A 79 5.13 0.69 13.21
C ASN A 79 5.67 2.07 13.66
N ARG A 80 6.20 2.16 14.89
CA ARG A 80 6.77 3.41 15.43
C ARG A 80 7.94 3.97 14.63
N LYS A 81 8.58 3.15 13.80
CA LYS A 81 9.69 3.53 12.90
C LYS A 81 9.18 4.00 11.53
N GLY A 82 7.88 4.04 11.28
CA GLY A 82 7.30 4.50 10.00
C GLY A 82 7.22 3.44 8.90
N TYR A 83 7.37 2.15 9.25
CA TYR A 83 7.22 1.05 8.28
C TYR A 83 5.78 0.57 8.25
N ILE A 84 5.27 0.41 7.02
CA ILE A 84 3.92 0.03 6.66
C ILE A 84 3.91 -1.42 6.20
N TYR A 85 2.93 -2.18 6.67
CA TYR A 85 2.70 -3.58 6.31
C TYR A 85 1.20 -3.91 6.29
N VAL A 86 0.82 -4.96 5.56
CA VAL A 86 -0.57 -5.42 5.51
C VAL A 86 -0.95 -6.07 6.84
N VAL A 87 -2.18 -5.82 7.29
CA VAL A 87 -2.75 -6.59 8.39
C VAL A 87 -3.23 -7.91 7.78
N GLU A 88 -2.56 -9.01 8.14
CA GLU A 88 -3.11 -10.33 7.90
C GLU A 88 -4.42 -10.44 8.69
N LYS A 89 -5.56 -10.40 7.99
CA LYS A 89 -6.83 -10.78 8.59
C LYS A 89 -6.71 -12.24 8.94
N LEU A 90 -6.50 -12.51 10.24
CA LEU A 90 -6.57 -13.83 10.84
C LEU A 90 -7.95 -14.44 10.54
N ASP A 91 -8.09 -15.13 9.41
CA ASP A 91 -8.88 -16.36 9.41
C ASP A 91 -8.12 -17.31 10.33
N LEU A 92 -8.65 -17.50 11.54
CA LEU A 92 -8.11 -18.34 12.60
C LEU A 92 -7.85 -19.77 12.09
N VAL A 93 -6.66 -20.02 11.56
CA VAL A 93 -6.07 -21.36 11.46
C VAL A 93 -4.96 -21.42 12.50
N LYS A 94 -5.08 -22.35 13.46
CA LYS A 94 -4.04 -22.63 14.47
C LYS A 94 -2.75 -23.07 13.77
N GLY A 95 -1.89 -22.12 13.44
CA GLY A 95 -0.54 -22.31 12.92
C GLY A 95 0.50 -21.77 13.91
N LYS A 96 1.62 -22.46 14.05
CA LYS A 96 2.69 -22.13 14.99
C LYS A 96 3.57 -21.02 14.41
N VAL A 97 3.47 -19.81 14.95
CA VAL A 97 4.28 -18.66 14.51
C VAL A 97 5.75 -18.84 14.89
N GLN A 98 6.64 -18.79 13.90
CA GLN A 98 8.09 -18.77 14.09
C GLN A 98 8.55 -17.31 14.21
N GLY A 99 8.84 -16.87 15.43
CA GLY A 99 9.29 -15.50 15.69
C GLY A 99 10.73 -15.28 15.26
N HIS A 100 10.96 -14.31 14.38
CA HIS A 100 12.29 -13.81 14.02
C HIS A 100 12.72 -12.64 14.93
N ALA A 101 14.01 -12.55 15.23
CA ALA A 101 14.59 -11.60 16.18
C ALA A 101 14.44 -10.11 15.79
N ASP A 102 14.06 -9.83 14.54
CA ASP A 102 13.87 -8.46 14.01
C ASP A 102 12.46 -7.88 14.25
N GLY A 103 11.58 -8.60 14.97
CA GLY A 103 10.30 -8.07 15.44
C GLY A 103 9.18 -8.05 14.41
N PHE A 104 9.31 -8.81 13.32
CA PHE A 104 8.24 -9.06 12.37
C PHE A 104 7.88 -10.55 12.41
N GLY A 105 6.63 -10.84 12.78
CA GLY A 105 6.04 -12.16 12.72
C GLY A 105 5.10 -12.19 11.53
N PHE A 106 5.44 -13.01 10.54
CA PHE A 106 4.50 -13.47 9.53
C PHE A 106 3.89 -14.79 10.03
N LEU A 107 2.63 -15.05 9.67
CA LEU A 107 1.94 -16.29 9.99
C LEU A 107 2.62 -17.51 9.37
#